data_AF-A0A971X6Y8-F1
#
_entry.id   AF-A0A971X6Y8-F1
#
_cell.length_a   1.000
_cell.length_b   1.000
_cell.length_c   1.000
_cell.angle_alpha   90.00
_cell.angle_beta   90.00
_cell.angle_gamma   90.00
#
_symmetry.space_group_name_H-M   'P 1'
#
loop_
_entity.id
_entity.type
_entity.pdbx_description
1 polymer ?
#
loop_
_entity_poly.entity_id
_entity_poly.type
_entity_poly.pdbx_seq_one_letter_code
_entity_poly.pdbx_strand_id
1 'polypeptide(L)'
;MIKLDSKKIIALAFPIFILIFAWILAMGTLVSYNKLSAIFMTLPFILAFIALVLSVWFQHSRTFYAICTLLFTMCIMQSGFNRLDQKAFINGISLVIPIAFILLAVVEERGITTKHGLIKGLVLIVLVLIVLVDAGSKNSFIAKLKTSGFFLGNADNIQSIPRISVFLFVLCLCVMLISYLKKSATMDMAFTGVAMESFIILHFTGYPNVLSIFYSAAFLTFIIALFDASYSLAYRDTLTGLLSRRAMEQEVLR
;
A
#
# COMPACT_ATOMS: atom_id res chain seq x y z
N MET A 1 5.81 30.69 -1.63
CA MET A 1 7.12 30.01 -1.61
C MET A 1 7.09 28.96 -0.50
N ILE A 2 6.93 27.68 -0.85
CA ILE A 2 6.90 26.58 0.12
C ILE A 2 8.35 26.32 0.54
N LYS A 3 8.78 26.78 1.72
CA LYS A 3 10.06 26.38 2.29
C LYS A 3 9.96 24.90 2.66
N LEU A 4 10.54 24.05 1.82
CA LEU A 4 10.69 22.63 2.10
C LEU A 4 11.81 22.47 3.14
N ASP A 5 11.40 22.18 4.37
CA ASP A 5 12.29 21.78 5.46
C ASP A 5 13.00 20.47 5.09
N SER A 6 14.28 20.30 5.46
CA SER A 6 15.10 19.14 5.06
C SER A 6 14.44 17.81 5.47
N LYS A 7 13.72 17.81 6.61
CA LYS A 7 12.93 16.66 7.08
C LYS A 7 11.78 16.30 6.14
N LYS A 8 11.12 17.28 5.52
CA LYS A 8 10.03 17.05 4.55
C LYS A 8 10.55 16.43 3.26
N ILE A 9 11.74 16.83 2.83
CA ILE A 9 12.39 16.25 1.65
C ILE A 9 12.73 14.78 1.89
N ILE A 10 13.28 14.45 3.06
CA ILE A 10 13.59 13.05 3.43
C ILE A 10 12.30 12.22 3.52
N ALA A 11 11.25 12.76 4.14
CA ALA A 11 9.94 12.11 4.23
C ALA A 11 9.30 11.85 2.86
N LEU A 12 9.52 12.75 1.89
CA LEU A 12 9.03 12.59 0.51
C LEU A 12 9.87 11.58 -0.28
N ALA A 13 11.17 11.53 -0.01
CA ALA A 13 12.12 10.71 -0.76
C ALA A 13 12.05 9.22 -0.41
N PHE A 14 11.75 8.83 0.85
CA PHE A 14 11.87 7.43 1.25
C PHE A 14 10.94 6.45 0.50
N PRO A 15 9.63 6.74 0.25
CA PRO A 15 8.77 5.78 -0.45
C PRO A 15 9.18 5.66 -1.92
N ILE A 16 9.61 6.77 -2.52
CA ILE A 16 10.10 6.80 -3.90
C ILE A 16 11.41 6.01 -4.03
N PHE A 17 12.31 6.15 -3.06
CA PHE A 17 13.57 5.40 -3.03
C PHE A 17 13.32 3.90 -2.91
N ILE A 18 12.42 3.48 -2.03
CA ILE A 18 12.02 2.08 -1.87
C ILE A 18 11.41 1.53 -3.17
N LEU A 19 10.52 2.29 -3.80
CA LEU A 19 9.90 1.93 -5.08
C LEU A 19 10.96 1.76 -6.18
N ILE A 20 11.89 2.69 -6.33
CA ILE A 20 12.97 2.61 -7.34
C ILE A 20 13.87 1.41 -7.06
N PHE A 21 14.23 1.17 -5.79
CA PHE A 21 15.04 0.03 -5.40
C PHE A 21 14.33 -1.30 -5.70
N ALA A 22 13.04 -1.39 -5.38
CA ALA A 22 12.20 -2.53 -5.71
C ALA A 22 12.11 -2.76 -7.23
N TRP A 23 12.00 -1.68 -8.02
CA TRP A 23 11.99 -1.75 -9.48
C TRP A 23 13.31 -2.30 -10.04
N ILE A 24 14.45 -1.82 -9.55
CA ILE A 24 15.78 -2.30 -9.96
C ILE A 24 15.91 -3.81 -9.66
N LEU A 25 15.52 -4.24 -8.46
CA LEU A 25 15.52 -5.65 -8.07
C LEU A 25 14.58 -6.48 -8.95
N ALA A 26 13.36 -6.01 -9.19
CA ALA A 26 12.37 -6.70 -10.02
C ALA A 26 12.90 -6.93 -11.44
N MET A 27 13.50 -5.91 -12.06
CA MET A 27 14.10 -6.03 -13.39
C MET A 27 15.29 -7.00 -13.39
N GLY A 28 16.10 -7.02 -12.33
CA GLY A 28 17.17 -8.01 -12.17
C GLY A 28 16.66 -9.46 -12.07
N THR A 29 15.52 -9.68 -11.40
CA THR A 29 14.92 -11.03 -11.28
C THR A 29 14.27 -11.54 -12.56
N LEU A 30 13.82 -10.66 -13.45
CA LEU A 30 13.30 -11.05 -14.77
C LEU A 30 14.41 -11.65 -15.67
N VAL A 31 15.67 -11.27 -15.42
CA VAL A 31 16.83 -11.68 -16.22
C VAL A 31 17.55 -12.91 -15.64
N SER A 32 17.33 -13.25 -14.36
CA SER A 32 18.11 -14.28 -13.65
C SER A 32 17.25 -15.42 -13.08
N TYR A 33 17.43 -16.63 -13.62
CA TYR A 33 16.87 -17.89 -13.10
C TYR A 33 17.61 -18.33 -11.83
N ASN A 34 17.35 -17.67 -10.70
CA ASN A 34 18.17 -17.85 -9.50
C ASN A 34 17.49 -18.59 -8.35
N LYS A 35 18.29 -19.39 -7.62
CA LYS A 35 17.95 -20.17 -6.40
C LYS A 35 17.33 -19.35 -5.24
N LEU A 36 17.28 -18.02 -5.37
CA LEU A 36 16.71 -17.08 -4.38
C LEU A 36 15.18 -16.97 -4.43
N SER A 37 14.50 -17.68 -5.35
CA SER A 37 13.04 -17.64 -5.49
C SER A 37 12.29 -17.97 -4.19
N ALA A 38 12.79 -18.93 -3.40
CA ALA A 38 12.21 -19.28 -2.11
C ALA A 38 12.27 -18.13 -1.09
N ILE A 39 13.36 -17.37 -1.09
CA ILE A 39 13.51 -16.19 -0.22
C ILE A 39 12.52 -15.12 -0.65
N PHE A 40 12.44 -14.81 -1.94
CA PHE A 40 11.50 -13.81 -2.43
C PHE A 40 10.05 -14.18 -2.17
N MET A 41 9.67 -15.46 -2.25
CA MET A 41 8.30 -15.90 -1.94
C MET A 41 7.92 -15.77 -0.46
N THR A 42 8.89 -15.83 0.47
CA THR A 42 8.64 -15.86 1.92
C THR A 42 8.81 -14.50 2.59
N LEU A 43 9.71 -13.67 2.07
CA LEU A 43 10.01 -12.33 2.58
C LEU A 43 8.78 -11.42 2.76
N PRO A 44 7.84 -11.30 1.80
CA PRO A 44 6.68 -10.43 1.98
C PRO A 44 5.78 -10.85 3.15
N PHE A 45 5.66 -12.14 3.46
CA PHE A 45 4.88 -12.60 4.61
C PHE A 45 5.51 -12.19 5.95
N ILE A 46 6.85 -12.30 6.04
CA ILE A 46 7.59 -11.90 7.23
C ILE A 46 7.42 -10.39 7.46
N LEU A 47 7.60 -9.59 6.41
CA LEU A 47 7.41 -8.14 6.50
C LEU A 47 5.95 -7.77 6.81
N ALA A 48 4.98 -8.44 6.21
CA ALA A 48 3.57 -8.20 6.50
C ALA A 48 3.24 -8.49 7.98
N PHE A 49 3.77 -9.58 8.52
CA PHE A 49 3.58 -9.93 9.94
C PHE A 49 4.17 -8.87 10.86
N ILE A 50 5.41 -8.44 10.60
CA ILE A 50 6.05 -7.35 11.34
C ILE A 50 5.22 -6.06 11.25
N ALA A 51 4.80 -5.67 10.05
CA ALA A 51 4.00 -4.47 9.83
C ALA A 51 2.66 -4.53 10.58
N LEU A 52 1.99 -5.69 10.60
CA LEU A 52 0.77 -5.91 11.38
C LEU A 52 1.00 -5.75 12.88
N VAL A 53 2.02 -6.41 13.44
CA VAL A 53 2.35 -6.31 14.87
C VAL A 53 2.63 -4.86 15.26
N LEU A 54 3.45 -4.14 14.48
CA LEU A 54 3.72 -2.73 14.74
C LEU A 54 2.46 -1.86 14.64
N SER A 55 1.60 -2.09 13.65
CA SER A 55 0.37 -1.30 13.49
C SER A 55 -0.59 -1.50 14.67
N VAL A 56 -0.66 -2.70 15.24
CA VAL A 56 -1.44 -2.99 16.46
C VAL A 56 -0.82 -2.31 17.67
N TRP A 57 0.51 -2.44 17.85
CA TRP A 57 1.21 -1.85 18.99
C TRP A 57 1.05 -0.33 19.01
N PHE A 58 1.26 0.33 17.87
CA PHE A 58 1.12 1.79 17.76
C PHE A 58 -0.33 2.26 17.56
N GLN A 59 -1.32 1.37 17.60
CA GLN A 59 -2.75 1.69 17.45
C GLN A 59 -3.10 2.43 16.15
N HIS A 60 -2.29 2.28 15.09
CA HIS A 60 -2.57 2.90 13.80
C HIS A 60 -3.55 2.03 12.99
N SER A 61 -4.84 2.34 13.12
CA SER A 61 -5.89 1.57 12.44
C SER A 61 -5.83 1.66 10.91
N ARG A 62 -5.44 2.80 10.35
CA ARG A 62 -5.38 3.00 8.90
C ARG A 62 -4.43 2.03 8.22
N THR A 63 -3.21 1.91 8.76
CA THR A 63 -2.21 0.97 8.23
C THR A 63 -2.56 -0.46 8.47
N PHE A 64 -3.06 -0.79 9.67
CA PHE A 64 -3.47 -2.16 9.98
C PHE A 64 -4.41 -2.70 8.90
N TYR A 65 -5.47 -1.94 8.58
CA TYR A 65 -6.42 -2.34 7.55
C TYR A 65 -5.83 -2.33 6.14
N ALA A 66 -4.96 -1.37 5.79
CA ALA A 66 -4.29 -1.37 4.50
C ALA A 66 -3.39 -2.62 4.31
N ILE A 67 -2.60 -2.96 5.34
CA ILE A 67 -1.74 -4.14 5.35
C ILE A 67 -2.60 -5.41 5.24
N CYS A 68 -3.70 -5.52 5.99
CA CYS A 68 -4.63 -6.64 5.88
C CYS A 68 -5.17 -6.78 4.45
N THR A 69 -5.58 -5.68 3.80
CA THR A 69 -6.08 -5.74 2.42
C THR A 69 -5.02 -6.23 1.44
N LEU A 70 -3.78 -5.72 1.53
CA LEU A 70 -2.68 -6.13 0.65
C LEU A 70 -2.22 -7.58 0.92
N LEU A 71 -2.17 -8.00 2.18
CA LEU A 71 -1.84 -9.36 2.57
C LEU A 71 -2.89 -10.32 2.02
N PHE A 72 -4.17 -9.97 2.13
CA PHE A 72 -5.27 -10.77 1.59
C PHE A 72 -5.17 -10.93 0.07
N THR A 73 -4.94 -9.84 -0.67
CA THR A 73 -4.76 -9.90 -2.13
C THR A 73 -3.55 -10.75 -2.51
N MET A 74 -2.44 -10.61 -1.78
CA MET A 74 -1.24 -11.40 -1.99
C MET A 74 -1.48 -12.90 -1.79
N CYS A 75 -2.13 -13.30 -0.69
CA CYS A 75 -2.45 -14.71 -0.41
C CYS A 75 -3.25 -15.36 -1.54
N ILE A 76 -4.25 -14.67 -2.07
CA ILE A 76 -5.07 -15.20 -3.15
C ILE A 76 -4.27 -15.27 -4.46
N MET A 77 -3.48 -14.23 -4.77
CA MET A 77 -2.66 -14.23 -5.97
C MET A 77 -1.61 -15.36 -5.97
N GLN A 78 -1.06 -15.72 -4.80
CA GLN A 78 -0.02 -16.74 -4.68
C GLN A 78 -0.56 -18.17 -4.55
N SER A 79 -1.75 -18.36 -3.96
CA SER A 79 -2.38 -19.69 -3.79
C SER A 79 -2.94 -20.29 -5.08
N GLY A 80 -3.02 -19.50 -6.16
CA GLY A 80 -3.52 -19.94 -7.45
C GLY A 80 -5.04 -19.95 -7.51
N PHE A 81 -5.59 -19.40 -8.60
CA PHE A 81 -7.03 -19.16 -8.79
C PHE A 81 -7.85 -20.40 -9.16
N ASN A 82 -7.59 -21.56 -8.54
CA ASN A 82 -8.18 -22.84 -8.98
C ASN A 82 -9.72 -22.89 -8.97
N ARG A 83 -10.40 -21.95 -8.30
CA ARG A 83 -11.86 -21.86 -8.24
C ARG A 83 -12.43 -20.49 -8.64
N LEU A 84 -11.58 -19.52 -8.97
CA LEU A 84 -12.00 -18.12 -9.20
C LEU A 84 -11.59 -17.67 -10.59
N ASP A 85 -12.41 -16.83 -11.21
CA ASP A 85 -12.05 -16.18 -12.47
C ASP A 85 -10.94 -15.14 -12.24
N GLN A 86 -9.73 -15.48 -12.68
CA GLN A 86 -8.53 -14.65 -12.49
C GLN A 86 -8.71 -13.22 -13.01
N LYS A 87 -9.34 -13.05 -14.17
CA LYS A 87 -9.61 -11.72 -14.75
C LYS A 87 -10.59 -10.92 -13.91
N ALA A 88 -11.66 -11.54 -13.42
CA ALA A 88 -12.66 -10.89 -12.57
C ALA A 88 -12.03 -10.41 -11.26
N PHE A 89 -11.23 -11.27 -10.63
CA PHE A 89 -10.59 -10.95 -9.36
C PHE A 89 -9.57 -9.81 -9.47
N ILE A 90 -8.69 -9.85 -10.48
CA ILE A 90 -7.68 -8.80 -10.68
C ILE A 90 -8.35 -7.46 -11.01
N ASN A 91 -9.37 -7.46 -11.87
CA ASN A 91 -10.18 -6.28 -12.14
C ASN A 91 -10.88 -5.77 -10.88
N GLY A 92 -11.39 -6.67 -10.03
CA GLY A 92 -12.03 -6.32 -8.77
C GLY A 92 -11.05 -5.68 -7.80
N ILE A 93 -9.90 -6.31 -7.53
CA ILE A 93 -8.86 -5.74 -6.67
C ILE A 93 -8.42 -4.36 -7.16
N SER A 94 -8.28 -4.21 -8.47
CA SER A 94 -7.87 -2.93 -9.08
C SER A 94 -8.84 -1.78 -8.75
N LEU A 95 -10.09 -2.07 -8.41
CA LEU A 95 -11.06 -1.10 -7.90
C LEU A 95 -10.99 -0.99 -6.37
N VAL A 96 -10.89 -2.12 -5.67
CA VAL A 96 -10.92 -2.20 -4.20
C VAL A 96 -9.76 -1.46 -3.56
N ILE A 97 -8.53 -1.65 -4.03
CA ILE A 97 -7.34 -1.04 -3.44
C ILE A 97 -7.43 0.50 -3.39
N PRO A 98 -7.66 1.22 -4.52
CA PRO A 98 -7.71 2.67 -4.48
C PRO A 98 -8.90 3.18 -3.65
N ILE A 99 -10.06 2.52 -3.71
CA ILE A 99 -11.23 2.87 -2.90
C ILE A 99 -10.92 2.70 -1.41
N ALA A 100 -10.31 1.57 -1.03
CA ALA A 100 -9.89 1.28 0.34
C ALA A 100 -8.93 2.36 0.85
N PHE A 101 -7.94 2.74 0.04
CA PHE A 101 -6.93 3.72 0.43
C PHE A 101 -7.55 5.12 0.61
N ILE A 102 -8.42 5.55 -0.32
CA ILE A 102 -9.16 6.81 -0.21
C ILE A 102 -10.00 6.83 1.08
N LEU A 103 -10.78 5.77 1.33
CA LEU A 103 -11.59 5.65 2.56
C LEU A 103 -10.70 5.72 3.80
N LEU A 104 -9.58 5.00 3.80
CA LEU A 104 -8.66 4.99 4.93
C LEU A 104 -8.00 6.36 5.13
N ALA A 105 -7.79 7.19 4.11
CA ALA A 105 -7.20 8.52 4.28
C ALA A 105 -8.16 9.63 4.68
N VAL A 106 -9.42 9.54 4.24
CA VAL A 106 -10.44 10.52 4.61
C VAL A 106 -10.85 10.35 6.08
N VAL A 107 -10.90 9.12 6.58
CA VAL A 107 -11.39 8.85 7.94
C VAL A 107 -10.30 9.09 8.98
N GLU A 108 -10.63 9.87 10.01
CA GLU A 108 -9.74 10.20 11.13
C GLU A 108 -9.06 8.99 11.78
N GLU A 109 -7.81 9.17 12.21
CA GLU A 109 -7.10 8.16 12.99
C GLU A 109 -7.72 8.02 14.38
N ARG A 110 -8.28 6.84 14.62
CA ARG A 110 -8.76 6.39 15.92
C ARG A 110 -8.27 4.96 16.10
N GLY A 111 -8.06 4.54 17.35
CA GLY A 111 -7.51 3.22 17.67
C GLY A 111 -8.29 2.06 17.03
N ILE A 112 -7.63 0.92 16.85
CA ILE A 112 -8.17 -0.24 16.11
C ILE A 112 -9.43 -0.79 16.78
N THR A 113 -9.45 -0.81 18.12
CA THR A 113 -10.55 -1.36 18.94
C THR A 113 -11.71 -0.40 19.14
N THR A 114 -11.63 0.82 18.60
CA THR A 114 -12.72 1.79 18.72
C THR A 114 -13.88 1.41 17.80
N LYS A 115 -15.12 1.81 18.15
CA LYS A 115 -16.31 1.60 17.29
C LYS A 115 -16.08 2.07 15.85
N HIS A 116 -15.39 3.20 15.70
CA HIS A 116 -15.05 3.76 14.40
C HIS A 116 -14.02 2.90 13.65
N GLY A 117 -13.01 2.37 14.34
CA GLY A 117 -12.06 1.41 13.77
C GLY A 117 -12.75 0.17 13.23
N LEU A 118 -13.62 -0.46 14.04
CA LEU A 118 -14.36 -1.66 13.63
C LEU A 118 -15.26 -1.43 12.41
N ILE A 119 -15.92 -0.27 12.31
CA ILE A 119 -16.74 0.08 11.14
C ILE A 119 -15.87 0.15 9.87
N LYS A 120 -14.66 0.73 9.94
CA LYS A 120 -13.73 0.74 8.78
C LYS A 120 -13.37 -0.67 8.34
N GLY A 121 -13.04 -1.53 9.30
CA GLY A 121 -12.74 -2.94 9.04
C GLY A 121 -13.90 -3.66 8.36
N LEU A 122 -15.12 -3.44 8.85
CA LEU A 122 -16.33 -4.05 8.28
C LEU A 122 -16.55 -3.59 6.83
N VAL A 123 -16.43 -2.29 6.55
CA VAL A 123 -16.55 -1.75 5.19
C VAL A 123 -15.53 -2.38 4.25
N LEU A 124 -14.28 -2.54 4.68
CA LEU A 124 -13.24 -3.16 3.86
C LEU A 124 -13.47 -4.66 3.63
N ILE A 125 -13.92 -5.38 4.67
CA ILE A 125 -14.30 -6.79 4.53
C ILE A 125 -15.42 -6.93 3.51
N VAL A 126 -16.46 -6.10 3.59
CA VAL A 126 -17.58 -6.11 2.62
C VAL A 126 -17.07 -5.83 1.21
N LEU A 127 -16.19 -4.84 1.04
CA LEU A 127 -15.64 -4.48 -0.26
C LEU A 127 -14.85 -5.64 -0.90
N VAL A 128 -14.07 -6.35 -0.10
CA VAL A 128 -13.32 -7.55 -0.53
C VAL A 128 -14.26 -8.72 -0.82
N LEU A 129 -15.28 -8.95 0.00
CA LEU A 129 -16.25 -10.02 -0.19
C LEU A 129 -17.04 -9.86 -1.49
N ILE A 130 -17.44 -8.64 -1.84
CA ILE A 130 -18.13 -8.35 -3.11
C ILE A 130 -17.30 -8.84 -4.31
N VAL A 131 -15.99 -8.59 -4.29
CA VAL A 131 -15.08 -9.04 -5.36
C VAL A 131 -14.94 -10.55 -5.38
N LEU A 132 -14.84 -11.21 -4.22
CA LEU A 132 -14.75 -12.67 -4.16
C LEU A 132 -16.00 -13.36 -4.69
N VAL A 133 -17.18 -12.84 -4.34
CA VAL A 133 -18.46 -13.38 -4.80
C VAL A 133 -18.60 -13.21 -6.30
N ASP A 134 -18.27 -12.04 -6.85
CA ASP A 134 -18.31 -11.81 -8.31
C ASP A 134 -17.31 -12.70 -9.05
N ALA A 135 -16.09 -12.86 -8.53
CA ALA A 135 -15.05 -13.70 -9.12
C ALA A 135 -15.34 -15.21 -9.02
N GLY A 136 -16.17 -15.64 -8.06
CA GLY A 136 -16.66 -17.03 -7.96
C GLY A 136 -17.92 -17.30 -8.80
N SER A 137 -18.53 -16.26 -9.38
CA SER A 137 -19.73 -16.40 -10.20
C SER A 137 -19.38 -16.75 -11.65
N LYS A 138 -20.16 -17.62 -12.30
CA LYS A 138 -19.94 -18.00 -13.71
C LYS A 138 -20.10 -16.85 -14.72
N ASN A 139 -20.64 -15.71 -14.28
CA ASN A 139 -21.01 -14.60 -15.16
C ASN A 139 -20.59 -13.27 -14.53
N SER A 140 -19.33 -13.19 -14.12
CA SER A 140 -18.75 -12.04 -13.41
C SER A 140 -19.00 -10.73 -14.16
N PHE A 141 -19.62 -9.77 -13.49
CA PHE A 141 -19.88 -8.45 -14.05
C PHE A 141 -18.56 -7.67 -14.18
N ILE A 142 -17.66 -7.83 -13.20
CA ILE A 142 -16.38 -7.12 -13.14
C ILE A 142 -15.40 -7.62 -14.22
N ALA A 143 -15.53 -8.87 -14.67
CA ALA A 143 -14.76 -9.38 -15.80
C ALA A 143 -15.08 -8.67 -17.13
N LYS A 144 -16.31 -8.15 -17.29
CA LYS A 144 -16.79 -7.52 -18.53
C LYS A 144 -16.43 -6.03 -18.63
N LEU A 145 -15.82 -5.45 -17.61
CA LEU A 145 -15.38 -4.06 -17.61
C LEU A 145 -14.37 -3.83 -18.76
N LYS A 146 -14.57 -2.75 -19.51
CA LYS A 146 -13.68 -2.40 -20.61
C LYS A 146 -12.28 -2.09 -20.08
N THR A 147 -11.32 -2.93 -20.45
CA THR A 147 -9.91 -2.72 -20.16
C THR A 147 -9.34 -1.56 -21.00
N SER A 148 -8.42 -0.81 -20.42
CA SER A 148 -7.55 0.10 -21.18
C SER A 148 -6.31 -0.67 -21.59
N GLY A 149 -5.87 -0.48 -22.83
CA GLY A 149 -4.48 -0.74 -23.17
C GLY A 149 -3.57 0.21 -22.39
N PHE A 150 -2.39 -0.26 -22.00
CA PHE A 150 -1.36 0.59 -21.43
C PHE A 150 -0.96 1.65 -22.48
N PHE A 151 -0.76 2.92 -22.06
CA PHE A 151 -0.40 4.02 -22.97
C PHE A 151 0.95 3.81 -23.67
N LEU A 152 1.76 2.85 -23.22
CA LEU A 152 3.10 2.56 -23.72
C LEU A 152 3.15 1.18 -24.42
N GLY A 153 2.57 1.11 -25.63
CA GLY A 153 2.78 0.01 -26.58
C GLY A 153 2.10 -1.33 -26.26
N ASN A 154 1.79 -2.08 -27.31
CA ASN A 154 1.34 -3.47 -27.25
C ASN A 154 2.47 -4.37 -26.73
N ALA A 155 2.71 -4.37 -25.42
CA ALA A 155 3.43 -5.45 -24.78
C ALA A 155 2.41 -6.54 -24.43
N ASP A 156 2.32 -7.58 -25.25
CA ASP A 156 1.34 -8.67 -25.16
C ASP A 156 1.36 -9.43 -23.80
N ASN A 157 2.36 -9.18 -22.95
CA ASN A 157 2.54 -9.81 -21.64
C ASN A 157 2.13 -8.92 -20.44
N ILE A 158 1.69 -7.67 -20.66
CA ILE A 158 1.27 -6.78 -19.57
C ILE A 158 -0.25 -6.87 -19.39
N GLN A 159 -0.71 -7.19 -18.17
CA GLN A 159 -2.14 -7.27 -17.92
C GLN A 159 -2.81 -5.90 -18.06
N SER A 160 -3.86 -5.86 -18.87
CA SER A 160 -4.66 -4.66 -19.09
C SER A 160 -5.67 -4.48 -17.94
N ILE A 161 -5.56 -3.35 -17.24
CA ILE A 161 -6.42 -2.97 -16.11
C ILE A 161 -7.67 -2.21 -16.63
N PRO A 162 -8.84 -2.31 -15.98
CA PRO A 162 -10.02 -1.51 -16.31
C PRO A 162 -9.74 0.01 -16.30
N ARG A 163 -10.28 0.74 -17.28
CA ARG A 163 -10.12 2.22 -17.37
C ARG A 163 -10.57 2.95 -16.11
N ILE A 164 -11.65 2.47 -15.52
CA ILE A 164 -12.21 3.02 -14.28
C ILE A 164 -11.25 2.87 -13.10
N SER A 165 -10.47 1.77 -13.05
CA SER A 165 -9.48 1.56 -11.99
C SER A 165 -8.31 2.53 -12.15
N VAL A 166 -7.81 2.73 -13.37
CA VAL A 166 -6.74 3.72 -13.63
C VAL A 166 -7.17 5.12 -13.17
N PHE A 167 -8.40 5.52 -13.48
CA PHE A 167 -8.96 6.78 -13.00
C PHE A 167 -9.01 6.85 -11.46
N LEU A 168 -9.45 5.77 -10.79
CA LEU A 168 -9.49 5.70 -9.33
C LEU A 168 -8.09 5.75 -8.70
N PHE A 169 -7.09 5.15 -9.31
CA PHE A 169 -5.70 5.25 -8.84
C PHE A 169 -5.16 6.67 -8.96
N VAL A 170 -5.41 7.35 -10.08
CA VAL A 170 -5.04 8.77 -10.24
C VAL A 170 -5.74 9.62 -9.18
N LEU A 171 -7.04 9.41 -8.96
CA LEU A 171 -7.80 10.11 -7.94
C LEU A 171 -7.26 9.81 -6.54
N CYS A 172 -6.93 8.56 -6.23
CA CYS A 172 -6.31 8.15 -4.98
C CYS A 172 -4.99 8.89 -4.74
N LEU A 173 -4.09 8.90 -5.73
CA LEU A 173 -2.82 9.62 -5.63
C LEU A 173 -3.02 11.11 -5.40
N CYS A 174 -3.96 11.75 -6.11
CA CYS A 174 -4.28 13.15 -5.89
C CYS A 174 -4.79 13.41 -4.46
N VAL A 175 -5.71 12.59 -3.95
CA VAL A 175 -6.26 12.74 -2.58
C VAL A 175 -5.17 12.60 -1.53
N MET A 176 -4.29 11.60 -1.68
CA MET A 176 -3.18 11.38 -0.73
C MET A 176 -2.15 12.51 -0.79
N LEU A 177 -1.79 12.98 -1.98
CA LEU A 177 -0.85 14.11 -2.15
C LEU A 177 -1.43 15.41 -1.56
N ILE A 178 -2.71 15.70 -1.81
CA ILE A 178 -3.38 16.86 -1.21
C ILE A 178 -3.41 16.74 0.31
N SER A 179 -3.69 15.55 0.84
CA SER A 179 -3.69 15.28 2.28
C SER A 179 -2.31 15.51 2.90
N TYR A 180 -1.26 15.01 2.24
CA TYR A 180 0.13 15.26 2.63
C TYR A 180 0.47 16.76 2.62
N LEU A 181 0.08 17.51 1.59
CA LEU A 181 0.34 18.95 1.52
C LEU A 181 -0.38 19.74 2.62
N LYS A 182 -1.56 19.28 3.06
CA LYS A 182 -2.34 19.94 4.13
C LYS A 182 -1.86 19.57 5.53
N LYS A 183 -1.64 18.28 5.79
CA LYS A 183 -1.35 17.76 7.14
C LYS A 183 0.16 17.58 7.40
N SER A 184 0.98 17.51 6.35
CA SER A 184 2.41 17.16 6.41
C SER A 184 2.70 15.86 7.16
N ALA A 185 1.73 14.95 7.19
CA ALA A 185 1.86 13.64 7.83
C ALA A 185 2.68 12.71 6.93
N THR A 186 3.82 12.22 7.44
CA THR A 186 4.69 11.27 6.73
C THR A 186 3.96 9.98 6.37
N MET A 187 2.93 9.64 7.14
CA MET A 187 2.01 8.54 6.88
C MET A 187 1.29 8.65 5.53
N ASP A 188 0.79 9.83 5.18
CA ASP A 188 0.05 10.01 3.93
C ASP A 188 0.98 9.85 2.71
N MET A 189 2.27 10.19 2.86
CA MET A 189 3.30 9.92 1.86
C MET A 189 3.56 8.41 1.71
N ALA A 190 3.61 7.66 2.80
CA ALA A 190 3.73 6.20 2.74
C ALA A 190 2.54 5.59 1.98
N PHE A 191 1.32 6.04 2.23
CA PHE A 191 0.13 5.64 1.46
C PHE A 191 0.25 5.99 -0.04
N THR A 192 0.84 7.14 -0.41
CA THR A 192 1.11 7.44 -1.84
C THR A 192 2.07 6.44 -2.47
N GLY A 193 3.18 6.11 -1.80
CA GLY A 193 4.18 5.17 -2.31
C GLY A 193 3.59 3.77 -2.48
N VAL A 194 2.88 3.29 -1.47
CA VAL A 194 2.21 1.98 -1.51
C VAL A 194 1.11 1.95 -2.58
N ALA A 195 0.38 3.06 -2.79
CA ALA A 195 -0.58 3.14 -3.89
C ALA A 195 0.11 2.99 -5.25
N MET A 196 1.27 3.63 -5.46
CA MET A 196 2.06 3.47 -6.68
C MET A 196 2.58 2.04 -6.85
N GLU A 197 3.11 1.42 -5.79
CA GLU A 197 3.57 0.02 -5.80
C GLU A 197 2.41 -0.92 -6.14
N SER A 198 1.23 -0.72 -5.54
CA SER A 198 0.04 -1.53 -5.82
C SER A 198 -0.45 -1.40 -7.27
N PHE A 199 -0.30 -0.23 -7.88
CA PHE A 199 -0.59 -0.04 -9.29
C PHE A 199 0.38 -0.87 -10.17
N ILE A 200 1.66 -0.90 -9.82
CA ILE A 200 2.66 -1.73 -10.51
C ILE A 200 2.36 -3.22 -10.32
N ILE A 201 2.05 -3.66 -9.10
CA ILE A 201 1.67 -5.06 -8.78
C ILE A 201 0.56 -5.55 -9.70
N LEU A 202 -0.47 -4.74 -9.96
CA LEU A 202 -1.62 -5.11 -10.79
C LEU A 202 -1.27 -5.26 -12.29
N HIS A 203 -0.17 -4.68 -12.75
CA HIS A 203 0.29 -4.83 -14.14
C HIS A 203 1.19 -6.05 -14.34
N PHE A 204 1.92 -6.49 -13.31
CA PHE A 204 2.89 -7.60 -13.36
C PHE A 204 2.39 -8.90 -12.69
N THR A 205 1.09 -9.12 -12.69
CA THR A 205 0.42 -10.29 -12.09
C THR A 205 0.90 -11.65 -12.61
N GLY A 206 1.45 -11.69 -13.83
CA GLY A 206 2.03 -12.90 -14.45
C GLY A 206 3.40 -13.30 -13.90
N TYR A 207 4.05 -12.46 -13.09
CA TYR A 207 5.41 -12.69 -12.59
C TYR A 207 5.45 -12.77 -11.05
N PRO A 208 5.39 -13.98 -10.46
CA PRO A 208 5.27 -14.15 -9.00
C PRO A 208 6.46 -13.58 -8.20
N ASN A 209 7.66 -13.63 -8.75
CA ASN A 209 8.86 -13.05 -8.12
C ASN A 209 8.75 -11.52 -8.03
N VAL A 210 8.31 -10.88 -9.12
CA VAL A 210 8.13 -9.42 -9.19
C VAL A 210 7.06 -8.97 -8.20
N LEU A 211 5.92 -9.67 -8.17
CA LEU A 211 4.86 -9.42 -7.19
C LEU A 211 5.39 -9.45 -5.76
N SER A 212 6.16 -10.49 -5.43
CA SER A 212 6.68 -10.68 -4.07
C SER A 212 7.63 -9.54 -3.65
N ILE A 213 8.44 -9.02 -4.57
CA ILE A 213 9.32 -7.87 -4.34
C ILE A 213 8.51 -6.61 -4.06
N PHE A 214 7.50 -6.31 -4.87
CA PHE A 214 6.68 -5.10 -4.67
C PHE A 214 5.79 -5.18 -3.42
N TYR A 215 5.22 -6.35 -3.09
CA TYR A 215 4.52 -6.52 -1.81
C TYR A 215 5.47 -6.33 -0.62
N SER A 216 6.70 -6.83 -0.72
CA SER A 216 7.74 -6.62 0.30
C SER A 216 8.07 -5.14 0.46
N ALA A 217 8.24 -4.42 -0.66
CA ALA A 217 8.48 -2.99 -0.68
C ALA A 217 7.34 -2.22 0.00
N ALA A 218 6.08 -2.58 -0.29
CA ALA A 218 4.92 -1.97 0.33
C ALA A 218 4.88 -2.15 1.86
N PHE A 219 5.12 -3.36 2.34
CA PHE A 219 5.16 -3.62 3.78
C PHE A 219 6.34 -2.92 4.46
N LEU A 220 7.50 -2.87 3.81
CA LEU A 220 8.68 -2.15 4.30
C LEU A 220 8.43 -0.64 4.37
N THR A 221 7.77 -0.06 3.36
CA THR A 221 7.34 1.35 3.36
C THR A 221 6.44 1.66 4.54
N PHE A 222 5.47 0.79 4.86
CA PHE A 222 4.62 0.95 6.05
C PHE A 222 5.39 0.79 7.36
N ILE A 223 6.33 -0.15 7.47
CA ILE A 223 7.15 -0.33 8.68
C ILE A 223 7.95 0.94 8.98
N ILE A 224 8.63 1.49 7.97
CA ILE A 224 9.42 2.72 8.12
C ILE A 224 8.52 3.89 8.53
N ALA A 225 7.36 4.03 7.89
CA ALA A 225 6.40 5.08 8.21
C ALA A 225 5.85 4.96 9.65
N LEU A 226 5.60 3.73 10.13
CA LEU A 226 5.16 3.48 11.50
C LEU A 226 6.23 3.85 12.53
N PHE A 227 7.51 3.56 12.25
CA PHE A 227 8.61 4.00 13.10
C PHE A 227 8.76 5.52 13.13
N ASP A 228 8.66 6.19 11.97
CA ASP A 228 8.74 7.65 11.91
C ASP A 228 7.55 8.32 12.62
N ALA A 229 6.33 7.78 12.47
CA ALA A 229 5.16 8.26 13.19
C ALA A 229 5.34 8.12 14.71
N SER A 230 5.82 6.97 15.18
CA SER A 230 6.10 6.71 16.60
C SER A 230 7.20 7.63 17.15
N TYR A 231 8.28 7.82 16.39
CA TYR A 231 9.36 8.74 16.74
C TYR A 231 8.87 10.19 16.83
N SER A 232 8.08 10.63 15.84
CA SER A 232 7.53 11.99 15.82
C SER A 232 6.65 12.25 17.05
N LEU A 233 5.85 11.27 17.47
CA LEU A 233 4.97 11.40 18.63
C LEU A 233 5.74 11.38 19.96
N ALA A 234 6.90 10.72 20.01
CA ALA A 234 7.76 10.71 21.19
C ALA A 234 8.61 11.98 21.35
N TYR A 235 9.00 12.63 20.25
CA TYR A 235 9.95 13.76 20.23
C TYR A 235 9.30 15.12 20.01
N ARG A 236 8.06 15.18 19.50
CA ARG A 236 7.35 16.44 19.27
C ARG A 236 5.99 16.42 19.96
N ASP A 237 5.69 17.51 20.64
CA ASP A 237 4.35 17.75 21.14
C ASP A 237 3.44 18.19 19.99
N THR A 238 2.35 17.46 19.78
CA THR A 238 1.38 17.73 18.72
C THR A 238 0.52 18.96 19.01
N LEU A 239 0.38 19.35 20.28
CA LEU A 239 -0.44 20.51 20.66
C LEU A 239 0.32 21.83 20.44
N THR A 240 1.60 21.87 20.81
CA THR A 240 2.42 23.10 20.75
C THR A 240 3.41 23.13 19.57
N GLY A 241 3.68 21.98 18.95
CA GLY A 241 4.72 21.83 17.92
C GLY A 241 6.16 21.88 18.45
N LEU A 242 6.34 22.04 19.77
CA LEU A 242 7.63 22.11 20.43
C LEU A 242 8.23 20.71 20.63
N LEU A 243 9.52 20.69 20.96
CA LEU A 243 10.22 19.48 21.36
C LEU A 243 9.61 18.93 22.65
N SER A 244 9.45 17.61 22.72
CA SER A 244 9.05 16.94 23.94
C SER A 244 10.17 17.00 24.98
N ARG A 245 9.85 16.71 26.24
CA ARG A 245 10.84 16.68 27.33
C ARG A 245 12.07 15.83 27.00
N ARG A 246 11.89 14.64 26.41
CA ARG A 246 13.00 13.73 26.03
C ARG A 246 13.90 14.34 24.96
N ALA A 247 13.30 15.01 23.98
CA ALA A 247 14.02 15.68 22.92
C ALA A 247 14.82 16.88 23.45
N MET A 248 14.21 17.68 24.32
CA MET A 248 14.87 18.79 25.01
C MET A 248 16.06 18.29 25.86
N GLU A 249 15.87 17.25 26.66
CA GLU A 249 16.94 16.68 27.50
C GLU A 249 18.13 16.20 26.63
N GLN A 250 17.87 15.53 25.50
CA GLN A 250 18.94 15.12 24.58
C GLN A 250 19.66 16.29 23.92
N GLU A 251 18.94 17.35 23.57
CA GLU A 251 19.52 18.53 22.92
C GLU A 251 20.29 19.43 23.90
N VAL A 252 19.91 19.44 25.18
CA VAL A 252 20.68 20.08 26.26
C VAL A 252 21.96 19.29 26.59
N LEU A 253 21.93 17.97 26.44
CA LEU A 253 23.10 17.10 26.66
C LEU A 253 24.09 17.09 25.48
N ARG A 254 23.71 17.66 24.33
CA ARG A 254 24.51 17.69 23.11
C ARG A 254 25.41 18.92 23.06
#